data_AF-A0ABD5V5Q3-F1
#
_entry.id   AF-A0ABD5V5Q3-F1
#
_cell.length_a   1.000
_cell.length_b   1.000
_cell.length_c   1.000
_cell.angle_alpha   90.00
_cell.angle_beta   90.00
_cell.angle_gamma   90.00
#
_symmetry.space_group_name_H-M   'P 1'
#
loop_
_entity.id
_entity.type
_entity.pdbx_description
1 polymer ?
#
loop_
_entity_poly.entity_id
_entity_poly.type
_entity_poly.pdbx_seq_one_letter_code
_entity_poly.pdbx_strand_id
1 'polypeptide(L)'
;MSESGDSKWGVAHVHASFNNTVITITDQTGAETIAKSSGGTVVKQNRDEASPYAAMQMAEVVAQEVLDAGIEGVHVRVRGPGGNRQQNPGPGAQATIRALARAGLEIGRIEDVTPIPHDGCRAPKNSGF
;
A
#
# COMPACT_ATOMS: atom_id res chain seq x y z
N MET A 1 13.72 -17.16 -28.58
CA MET A 1 13.25 -16.61 -27.28
C MET A 1 12.63 -15.27 -27.58
N SER A 2 11.35 -15.12 -27.27
CA SER A 2 10.55 -13.92 -27.48
C SER A 2 11.21 -12.70 -26.84
N GLU A 3 11.22 -11.58 -27.57
CA GLU A 3 11.58 -10.26 -27.07
C GLU A 3 10.80 -9.96 -25.80
N SER A 4 11.52 -9.80 -24.68
CA SER A 4 10.96 -9.23 -23.46
C SER A 4 10.58 -7.80 -23.78
N GLY A 5 9.28 -7.56 -24.00
CA GLY A 5 8.73 -6.21 -23.95
C GLY A 5 9.18 -5.58 -22.63
N ASP A 6 9.62 -4.33 -22.69
CA ASP A 6 10.11 -3.58 -21.54
C ASP A 6 8.92 -3.29 -20.61
N SER A 7 8.52 -4.28 -19.80
CA SER A 7 7.41 -4.12 -18.85
C SER A 7 7.76 -2.97 -17.93
N LYS A 8 6.88 -1.98 -17.87
CA LYS A 8 7.11 -0.80 -17.02
C LYS A 8 6.68 -1.12 -15.61
N TRP A 9 7.65 -1.15 -14.71
CA TRP A 9 7.44 -1.44 -13.30
C TRP A 9 7.38 -0.16 -12.45
N GLY A 10 6.48 -0.15 -11.47
CA GLY A 10 6.40 0.86 -10.42
C GLY A 10 6.58 0.27 -9.01
N VAL A 11 6.42 1.10 -7.99
CA VAL A 11 6.44 0.68 -6.58
C VAL A 11 5.12 1.06 -5.92
N ALA A 12 4.41 0.07 -5.40
CA ALA A 12 3.19 0.24 -4.61
C ALA A 12 3.55 0.32 -3.13
N HIS A 13 3.49 1.53 -2.58
CA HIS A 13 3.63 1.79 -1.15
C HIS A 13 2.27 1.61 -0.46
N VAL A 14 2.13 0.54 0.33
CA VAL A 14 0.90 0.21 1.06
C VAL A 14 1.13 0.51 2.54
N HIS A 15 0.65 1.67 3.00
CA HIS A 15 0.69 2.03 4.41
C HIS A 15 -0.60 1.62 5.10
N ALA A 16 -0.54 0.54 5.87
CA ALA A 16 -1.70 -0.03 6.55
C ALA A 16 -1.60 0.22 8.06
N SER A 17 -2.38 1.19 8.54
CA SER A 17 -2.57 1.42 9.98
C SER A 17 -3.92 0.86 10.46
N PHE A 18 -4.14 0.85 11.76
CA PHE A 18 -5.42 0.42 12.34
C PHE A 18 -6.57 1.43 12.15
N ASN A 19 -6.25 2.65 11.75
CA ASN A 19 -7.25 3.71 11.58
C ASN A 19 -7.50 4.03 10.09
N ASN A 20 -6.54 3.76 9.21
CA ASN A 20 -6.66 4.03 7.79
C ASN A 20 -5.65 3.19 6.99
N THR A 21 -6.00 2.89 5.74
CA THR A 21 -5.10 2.30 4.74
C THR A 21 -4.84 3.33 3.64
N VAL A 22 -3.58 3.52 3.27
CA VAL A 22 -3.16 4.46 2.22
C VAL A 22 -2.34 3.70 1.19
N ILE A 23 -2.68 3.88 -0.07
CA ILE A 23 -1.90 3.36 -1.20
C ILE A 23 -1.29 4.55 -1.95
N THR A 24 -0.02 4.42 -2.30
CA THR A 24 0.67 5.38 -3.16
C THR A 24 1.53 4.59 -4.13
N ILE A 25 1.24 4.70 -5.42
CA ILE A 25 2.04 4.07 -6.46
C ILE A 25 2.95 5.13 -7.07
N THR A 26 4.24 4.82 -7.08
CA THR A 26 5.29 5.69 -7.62
C THR A 26 6.02 5.00 -8.76
N ASP A 27 6.88 5.76 -9.43
CA ASP A 27 7.94 5.23 -10.25
C ASP A 27 8.95 4.40 -9.41
N GLN A 28 9.94 3.78 -10.07
CA GLN A 28 10.95 2.95 -9.39
C GLN A 28 11.88 3.74 -8.47
N THR A 29 12.13 5.02 -8.78
CA THR A 29 12.97 5.87 -7.92
C THR A 29 12.22 6.28 -6.66
N GLY A 30 10.89 6.28 -6.69
CA GLY A 30 10.02 6.74 -5.60
C GLY A 30 9.88 8.26 -5.54
N ALA A 31 10.37 8.99 -6.54
CA ALA A 31 10.33 10.44 -6.58
C ALA A 31 9.00 10.96 -7.14
N GLU A 32 8.43 10.29 -8.15
CA GLU A 32 7.21 10.71 -8.81
C GLU A 32 6.04 9.81 -8.43
N THR A 33 4.96 10.43 -7.95
CA THR A 33 3.72 9.72 -7.61
C THR A 33 2.79 9.71 -8.81
N ILE A 34 2.34 8.51 -9.17
CA ILE A 34 1.48 8.28 -10.33
C ILE A 34 0.01 8.31 -9.89
N ALA A 35 -0.29 7.54 -8.85
CA ALA A 35 -1.63 7.43 -8.31
C ALA A 35 -1.58 7.28 -6.79
N LYS A 36 -2.59 7.83 -6.11
CA LYS A 36 -2.72 7.69 -4.65
C LYS A 36 -4.18 7.67 -4.25
N SER A 37 -4.48 6.88 -3.23
CA SER A 37 -5.80 6.86 -2.61
C SER A 37 -5.69 6.49 -1.14
N SER A 38 -6.76 6.76 -0.39
CA SER A 38 -6.89 6.38 1.02
C SER A 38 -8.23 5.73 1.29
N GLY A 39 -8.33 4.96 2.36
CA GLY A 39 -9.60 4.38 2.79
C GLY A 39 -10.68 5.45 2.99
N GLY A 40 -10.33 6.57 3.62
CA GLY A 40 -11.24 7.72 3.82
C GLY A 40 -11.64 8.47 2.55
N THR A 41 -10.99 8.24 1.42
CA THR A 41 -11.44 8.75 0.11
C THR A 41 -12.63 7.94 -0.41
N VAL A 42 -12.66 6.65 -0.10
CA VAL A 42 -13.67 5.71 -0.61
C VAL A 42 -14.86 5.60 0.35
N VAL A 43 -14.61 5.55 1.65
CA VAL A 43 -15.65 5.44 2.66
C VAL A 43 -15.88 6.76 3.39
N LYS A 44 -17.16 7.06 3.68
CA LYS A 44 -17.54 8.29 4.41
C LYS A 44 -17.54 8.12 5.93
N GLN A 45 -17.42 6.89 6.44
CA GLN A 45 -17.44 6.60 7.87
C GLN A 45 -16.02 6.40 8.38
N ASN A 46 -15.62 7.22 9.35
CA ASN A 46 -14.26 7.21 9.92
C ASN A 46 -13.84 5.84 10.46
N ARG A 47 -14.77 5.07 11.02
CA ARG A 47 -14.48 3.73 11.58
C ARG A 47 -14.14 2.69 10.51
N ASP A 48 -14.58 2.91 9.27
CA ASP A 48 -14.45 1.94 8.19
C ASP A 48 -13.23 2.24 7.28
N GLU A 49 -12.48 3.31 7.56
CA GLU A 49 -11.31 3.72 6.77
C GLU A 49 -10.19 2.67 6.76
N ALA A 50 -10.02 1.92 7.85
CA ALA A 50 -9.06 0.81 7.91
C ALA A 50 -9.64 -0.50 7.37
N SER A 51 -10.93 -0.55 7.03
CA SER A 51 -11.59 -1.81 6.70
C SER A 51 -10.98 -2.47 5.46
N PRO A 52 -10.95 -3.82 5.41
CA PRO A 52 -10.56 -4.55 4.20
C PRO A 52 -11.40 -4.18 2.97
N TYR A 53 -12.67 -3.81 3.19
CA TYR A 53 -13.57 -3.38 2.13
C TYR A 53 -13.11 -2.06 1.48
N ALA A 54 -12.82 -1.04 2.30
CA ALA A 54 -12.27 0.22 1.81
C ALA A 54 -10.94 -0.01 1.06
N ALA A 55 -10.10 -0.90 1.59
CA ALA A 55 -8.81 -1.25 1.01
C ALA A 55 -8.89 -1.95 -0.36
N MET A 56 -9.94 -2.73 -0.62
CA MET A 56 -10.16 -3.33 -1.95
C MET A 56 -10.61 -2.28 -2.96
N GLN A 57 -11.62 -1.48 -2.60
CA GLN A 57 -12.15 -0.46 -3.49
C GLN A 57 -11.12 0.61 -3.84
N MET A 58 -10.29 1.05 -2.89
CA MET A 58 -9.24 2.03 -3.17
C MET A 58 -8.17 1.47 -4.12
N ALA A 59 -7.88 0.17 -4.03
CA ALA A 59 -6.86 -0.49 -4.83
C ALA A 59 -7.32 -0.68 -6.28
N GLU A 60 -8.62 -0.95 -6.51
CA GLU A 60 -9.20 -1.02 -7.85
C GLU A 60 -9.11 0.32 -8.58
N VAL A 61 -9.48 1.42 -7.90
CA VAL A 61 -9.39 2.78 -8.47
C VAL A 61 -7.95 3.12 -8.86
N VAL A 62 -7.01 2.87 -7.95
CA VAL A 62 -5.60 3.19 -8.17
C VAL A 62 -4.97 2.28 -9.22
N ALA A 63 -5.35 1.00 -9.27
CA ALA A 63 -4.86 0.09 -10.30
C ALA A 63 -5.29 0.55 -11.70
N GLN A 64 -6.53 1.04 -11.87
CA GLN A 64 -6.98 1.55 -13.14
C GLN A 64 -6.16 2.78 -13.58
N GLU A 65 -5.94 3.74 -12.69
CA GLU A 65 -5.12 4.93 -13.00
C GLU A 65 -3.67 4.55 -13.40
N VAL A 66 -3.11 3.52 -12.77
CA VAL A 66 -1.75 3.04 -13.07
C VAL A 66 -1.66 2.27 -14.37
N LEU A 67 -2.67 1.45 -14.69
CA LEU A 67 -2.77 0.79 -15.99
C LEU A 67 -2.94 1.80 -17.12
N ASP A 68 -3.74 2.85 -16.91
CA ASP A 68 -3.94 3.94 -17.88
C ASP A 68 -2.64 4.75 -18.09
N ALA A 69 -1.78 4.84 -17.06
CA ALA A 69 -0.45 5.42 -17.15
C ALA A 69 0.59 4.51 -17.87
N GLY A 70 0.21 3.27 -18.21
CA GLY A 70 1.05 2.33 -18.94
C GLY A 70 2.05 1.55 -18.07
N ILE A 71 1.78 1.43 -16.77
CA ILE A 71 2.53 0.53 -15.88
C ILE A 71 1.86 -0.83 -15.82
N GLU A 72 2.64 -1.87 -16.06
CA GLU A 72 2.16 -3.25 -16.16
C GLU A 72 2.33 -4.01 -14.84
N GLY A 73 3.37 -3.66 -14.07
CA GLY A 73 3.73 -4.36 -12.84
C GLY A 73 4.14 -3.44 -11.70
N VAL A 74 3.96 -3.91 -10.47
CA VAL A 74 4.35 -3.17 -9.25
C VAL A 74 5.10 -4.04 -8.27
N HIS A 75 6.14 -3.47 -7.68
CA HIS A 75 6.77 -3.99 -6.46
C HIS A 75 6.04 -3.47 -5.24
N VAL A 76 5.64 -4.35 -4.34
CA VAL A 76 4.83 -3.98 -3.18
C VAL A 76 5.73 -3.75 -1.98
N ARG A 77 5.58 -2.58 -1.35
CA ARG A 77 6.20 -2.24 -0.07
C ARG A 77 5.11 -2.05 0.97
N VAL A 78 4.97 -3.01 1.87
CA VAL A 78 4.00 -2.96 2.97
C VAL A 78 4.62 -2.22 4.14
N ARG A 79 3.87 -1.30 4.74
CA ARG A 79 4.32 -0.50 5.88
C ARG A 79 3.23 -0.44 6.95
N GLY A 80 3.52 -1.00 8.11
CA GLY A 80 2.77 -0.76 9.34
C GLY A 80 3.14 0.58 10.00
N PRO A 81 2.47 0.98 11.10
CA PRO A 81 2.78 2.21 11.82
C PRO A 81 4.24 2.29 12.28
N GLY A 82 4.75 1.22 12.91
CA GLY A 82 6.14 1.05 13.33
C GLY A 82 6.65 2.11 14.33
N GLY A 83 7.97 2.20 14.47
CA GLY A 83 8.63 3.11 15.40
C GLY A 83 8.33 2.74 16.85
N ASN A 84 7.75 3.68 17.60
CA ASN A 84 7.29 3.48 18.98
C ASN A 84 5.80 3.05 19.07
N ARG A 85 5.21 2.66 17.94
CA ARG A 85 3.83 2.14 17.83
C ARG A 85 3.86 0.68 17.37
N GLN A 86 2.67 0.13 17.13
CA GLN A 86 2.50 -1.23 16.66
C GLN A 86 3.22 -1.48 15.32
N GLN A 87 3.97 -2.58 15.25
CA GLN A 87 4.70 -2.99 14.05
C GLN A 87 3.82 -3.76 13.07
N ASN A 88 2.82 -4.49 13.59
CA ASN A 88 1.92 -5.26 12.76
C ASN A 88 1.13 -4.35 11.81
N PRO A 89 1.07 -4.69 10.51
CA PRO A 89 0.28 -3.94 9.56
C PRO A 89 -1.22 -4.08 9.86
N GLY A 90 -1.96 -3.01 9.56
CA GLY A 90 -3.41 -2.98 9.73
C GLY A 90 -4.18 -3.93 8.80
N PRO A 91 -5.48 -4.12 9.04
CA PRO A 91 -6.30 -5.11 8.34
C PRO A 91 -6.43 -4.88 6.83
N GLY A 92 -6.21 -3.66 6.34
CA GLY A 92 -6.25 -3.34 4.91
C GLY A 92 -5.07 -3.87 4.08
N ALA A 93 -3.93 -4.23 4.68
CA ALA A 93 -2.71 -4.58 3.94
C ALA A 93 -2.90 -5.74 2.96
N GLN A 94 -3.38 -6.89 3.45
CA GLN A 94 -3.57 -8.09 2.63
C GLN A 94 -4.67 -7.90 1.58
N ALA A 95 -5.72 -7.14 1.93
CA ALA A 95 -6.82 -6.84 1.04
C ALA A 95 -6.37 -6.00 -0.16
N THR A 96 -5.53 -4.98 0.06
CA THR A 96 -4.96 -4.15 -1.00
C THR A 96 -4.10 -4.97 -1.96
N ILE A 97 -3.18 -5.79 -1.46
CA ILE A 97 -2.29 -6.62 -2.31
C ILE A 97 -3.11 -7.54 -3.22
N ARG A 98 -4.13 -8.19 -2.63
CA ARG A 98 -5.01 -9.09 -3.37
C ARG A 98 -5.84 -8.35 -4.42
N ALA A 99 -6.30 -7.15 -4.11
CA ALA A 99 -7.07 -6.33 -5.03
C ALA A 99 -6.23 -5.83 -6.21
N LEU A 100 -5.00 -5.38 -5.98
CA LEU A 100 -4.07 -4.99 -7.05
C LEU A 100 -3.81 -6.14 -8.04
N ALA A 101 -3.57 -7.35 -7.51
CA ALA A 101 -3.38 -8.54 -8.35
C ALA A 101 -4.63 -8.88 -9.19
N ARG A 102 -5.82 -8.72 -8.60
CA ARG A 102 -7.09 -8.96 -9.30
C ARG A 102 -7.42 -7.90 -10.35
N ALA A 103 -6.97 -6.66 -10.12
CA ALA A 103 -7.17 -5.56 -11.04
C ALA A 103 -6.26 -5.64 -12.28
N GLY A 104 -5.36 -6.63 -12.34
CA GLY A 104 -4.55 -6.91 -13.53
C GLY A 104 -3.12 -6.39 -13.48
N LEU A 105 -2.67 -5.83 -12.36
CA LEU A 105 -1.26 -5.48 -12.16
C LEU A 105 -0.43 -6.73 -11.82
N GLU A 106 0.71 -6.88 -12.47
CA GLU A 106 1.67 -7.93 -12.11
C GLU A 106 2.34 -7.60 -10.76
N ILE A 107 2.27 -8.54 -9.81
CA ILE A 107 2.89 -8.38 -8.50
C ILE A 107 4.29 -8.98 -8.52
N GLY A 108 5.30 -8.14 -8.30
CA GLY A 108 6.69 -8.58 -8.16
C GLY A 108 7.06 -8.85 -6.71
N ARG A 109 8.22 -8.30 -6.29
CA ARG A 109 8.70 -8.44 -4.91
C ARG A 109 7.73 -7.79 -3.92
N ILE A 110 7.54 -8.47 -2.79
CA ILE A 110 6.80 -7.96 -1.65
C ILE A 110 7.80 -7.80 -0.50
N GLU A 111 7.93 -6.57 -0.02
CA GLU A 111 8.85 -6.19 1.05
C GLU A 111 8.07 -5.58 2.22
N ASP A 112 8.41 -5.94 3.45
CA ASP A 112 7.99 -5.19 4.63
C ASP A 112 9.00 -4.08 4.91
N VAL A 113 8.53 -2.83 4.85
CA VAL A 113 9.31 -1.61 5.11
C VAL A 113 8.81 -0.88 6.35
N THR A 114 8.17 -1.60 7.27
CA THR A 114 7.78 -1.08 8.58
C THR A 114 9.01 -0.56 9.32
N PRO A 115 9.01 0.69 9.81
CA PRO A 115 10.19 1.26 10.46
C PRO A 115 10.43 0.59 11.82
N ILE A 116 11.59 -0.07 11.97
CA ILE A 116 12.01 -0.75 13.20
C ILE A 116 13.20 0.05 13.79
N PRO A 117 13.05 0.67 14.96
CA PRO A 117 14.15 1.36 15.62
C PRO A 117 15.10 0.38 16.32
N HIS A 118 16.41 0.64 16.30
CA HIS A 118 17.39 -0.11 17.10
C HIS A 118 17.23 0.15 18.60
N ASP A 119 16.87 1.39 18.95
CA ASP A 119 16.34 1.82 20.24
C ASP A 119 15.36 2.99 19.97
N GLY A 120 14.27 3.05 20.70
CA GLY A 120 13.12 3.90 20.38
C GLY A 120 12.75 4.88 21.48
N CYS A 121 12.14 6.00 21.10
CA CYS A 121 11.49 6.89 22.08
C CYS A 121 10.41 6.13 22.85
N ARG A 122 10.13 6.56 24.09
CA ARG A 122 9.06 6.01 24.93
C ARG A 122 7.74 5.91 24.15
N ALA A 123 7.09 4.75 24.21
CA ALA A 123 5.78 4.52 23.60
C ALA A 123 4.70 5.37 24.29
N PRO A 124 3.69 5.86 23.56
CA PRO A 124 2.57 6.58 24.16
C PRO A 124 1.76 5.67 25.10
N LYS A 125 1.15 6.25 26.13
CA LYS A 125 0.47 5.50 27.23
C LYS A 125 -0.58 4.48 26.76
N ASN A 126 -1.14 4.63 25.56
CA ASN A 126 -2.17 3.76 24.99
C ASN A 126 -1.75 3.16 23.64
N SER A 127 -0.45 2.89 23.42
CA SER A 127 0.04 2.40 22.13
C SER A 127 -0.41 0.98 21.77
N GLY A 128 -0.99 0.24 22.71
CA GLY A 128 -1.53 -1.11 22.47
C GLY A 128 -0.46 -2.08 22.02
N PHE A 129 0.23 -2.69 22.99
CA PHE A 129 0.75 -4.04 22.83
C PHE A 129 -0.30 -5.00 23.36
#